data_AF-A0A8J7E775-F1
#
_entry.id   AF-A0A8J7E775-F1
#
_cell.length_a   1.000
_cell.length_b   1.000
_cell.length_c   1.000
_cell.angle_alpha   90.00
_cell.angle_beta   90.00
_cell.angle_gamma   90.00
#
_symmetry.space_group_name_H-M   'P 1'
#
loop_
_entity.id
_entity.type
_entity.pdbx_description
1 polymer ?
#
loop_
_entity_poly.entity_id
_entity_poly.type
_entity_poly.pdbx_seq_one_letter_code
_entity_poly.pdbx_strand_id
1 'polypeptide(L)' 'MIQDAVIRNFEGMGKAVKRLSEELRNSNSDIPWRQIAGFRDVLIHDYFLEAIASKRSTT' A
#
# COMPACT_ATOMS: atom_id res chain seq x y z
N MET A 1 -0.84 12.71 12.62
CA MET A 1 -0.72 11.80 13.78
C MET A 1 -1.27 10.40 13.51
N ILE A 2 -2.57 10.18 13.24
CA ILE A 2 -3.09 8.83 12.94
C ILE A 2 -2.64 8.35 11.54
N GLN A 3 -2.72 9.23 10.54
CA GLN A 3 -2.34 8.90 9.17
C GLN A 3 -0.87 8.47 9.05
N ASP A 4 0.04 9.15 9.77
CA ASP A 4 1.47 8.82 9.79
C ASP A 4 1.75 7.44 10.41
N ALA A 5 1.03 7.10 11.48
CA ALA A 5 1.16 5.78 12.12
C ALA A 5 0.69 4.66 11.18
N VAL A 6 -0.41 4.90 10.46
CA VAL A 6 -0.93 3.97 9.45
C VAL A 6 0.06 3.78 8.30
N ILE A 7 0.61 4.87 7.76
CA ILE A 7 1.63 4.82 6.69
C ILE A 7 2.86 4.02 7.16
N ARG A 8 3.35 4.29 8.38
CA ARG A 8 4.54 3.62 8.92
C ARG A 8 4.33 2.12 9.17
N ASN A 9 3.13 1.71 9.56
CA ASN A 9 2.77 0.30 9.68
C ASN A 9 2.82 -0.39 8.30
N PHE A 10 2.28 0.25 7.27
CA PHE A 10 2.33 -0.29 5.90
C PHE A 10 3.75 -0.36 5.33
N GLU A 11 4.62 0.61 5.64
CA GLU A 11 6.04 0.50 5.30
C GLU A 11 6.72 -0.71 5.95
N GLY A 12 6.37 -1.01 7.21
CA GLY A 12 6.85 -2.18 7.92
C GLY A 12 6.40 -3.49 7.25
N MET A 13 5.13 -3.57 6.87
CA MET A 13 4.57 -4.72 6.16
C MET A 13 5.25 -4.93 4.80
N GLY A 14 5.42 -3.87 4.00
CA GLY A 14 6.09 -3.96 2.71
C GLY A 14 7.55 -4.43 2.82
N LYS A 15 8.27 -3.99 3.86
CA LYS A 15 9.63 -4.47 4.16
C LYS A 15 9.65 -5.93 4.59
N ALA A 16 8.68 -6.37 5.38
CA ALA A 16 8.57 -7.77 5.79
C ALA A 16 8.30 -8.68 4.59
N VAL A 17 7.39 -8.30 3.70
CA VAL A 17 7.08 -9.07 2.49
C VAL A 17 8.30 -9.22 1.56
N LYS A 18 9.13 -8.18 1.43
CA LYS A 18 10.37 -8.25 0.65
C LYS A 18 11.40 -9.24 1.20
N ARG A 19 11.28 -9.65 2.47
CA ARG A 19 12.18 -10.61 3.13
C ARG A 19 11.64 -12.05 3.08
N LEU A 20 10.41 -12.26 2.61
CA LEU A 20 9.86 -13.60 2.46
C LEU A 20 10.62 -14.36 1.37
N SER A 21 10.83 -15.66 1.58
CA SER A 21 11.46 -16.53 0.60
C SER A 21 10.58 -16.68 -0.65
N GLU A 22 11.21 -16.93 -1.78
CA GLU A 22 10.47 -17.16 -3.02
C GLU A 22 9.57 -18.40 -2.94
N GLU A 23 10.02 -19.44 -2.24
CA GLU A 23 9.24 -20.65 -2.00
C GLU A 23 7.91 -20.35 -1.28
N LEU A 24 7.92 -19.50 -0.26
CA LEU A 24 6.70 -19.10 0.46
C LEU A 24 5.77 -18.28 -0.44
N ARG A 25 6.33 -17.37 -1.25
CA ARG A 25 5.52 -16.58 -2.18
C ARG A 25 4.92 -17.46 -3.29
N ASN A 26 5.67 -18.46 -3.74
CA ASN A 26 5.25 -19.36 -4.81
C ASN A 26 4.18 -20.35 -4.32
N SER A 27 4.28 -20.82 -3.07
CA SER A 27 3.25 -21.68 -2.46
C SER A 27 1.94 -20.95 -2.15
N ASN A 28 1.98 -19.62 -2.09
CA ASN A 28 0.82 -18.75 -1.86
C ASN A 28 0.68 -17.74 -3.00
N SER A 29 0.58 -18.24 -4.23
CA SER A 29 0.59 -17.42 -5.45
C SER A 29 -0.72 -16.63 -5.67
N ASP A 30 -1.77 -16.94 -4.92
CA ASP A 30 -3.03 -16.20 -4.83
C ASP A 30 -2.88 -14.85 -4.11
N ILE A 31 -1.85 -14.72 -3.27
CA ILE A 31 -1.58 -13.48 -2.55
C ILE A 31 -0.84 -12.49 -3.47
N PRO A 32 -1.29 -11.23 -3.57
CA PRO A 32 -0.69 -10.23 -4.45
C PRO A 32 0.59 -9.62 -3.84
N TRP A 33 1.61 -10.45 -3.58
CA TRP A 33 2.88 -10.07 -2.93
C TRP A 33 3.52 -8.79 -3.48
N ARG A 34 3.46 -8.62 -4.80
CA ARG A 34 4.06 -7.46 -5.49
C ARG A 34 3.36 -6.15 -5.13
N GLN A 35 2.04 -6.19 -4.95
CA GLN A 35 1.25 -5.02 -4.51
C GLN A 35 1.52 -4.73 -3.03
N ILE A 36 1.64 -5.77 -2.19
CA ILE A 36 1.96 -5.61 -0.76
C ILE A 36 3.38 -5.07 -0.56
N ALA A 37 4.35 -5.49 -1.38
CA ALA A 37 5.70 -4.93 -1.36
C ALA A 37 5.78 -3.48 -1.89
N GLY A 38 4.82 -3.07 -2.72
CA GLY A 38 4.67 -1.75 -3.35
C GLY A 38 3.60 -0.88 -2.70
N PHE A 39 3.16 -1.18 -1.47
CA PHE A 39 1.98 -0.59 -0.85
C PHE A 39 2.00 0.94 -0.73
N ARG A 40 3.19 1.56 -0.72
CA ARG A 40 3.34 3.01 -0.76
C ARG A 40 2.68 3.62 -2.00
N ASP A 41 2.82 2.97 -3.15
CA ASP A 41 2.28 3.45 -4.42
C ASP A 41 0.75 3.33 -4.45
N VAL A 42 0.21 2.28 -3.81
CA VAL A 42 -1.24 2.05 -3.64
C VAL A 42 -1.87 3.09 -2.73
N LEU A 43 -1.26 3.42 -1.59
CA LEU A 43 -1.77 4.47 -0.68
C LEU A 43 -1.79 5.86 -1.33
N ILE A 44 -0.90 6.14 -2.27
CA ILE A 44 -0.90 7.41 -3.00
C ILE A 44 -1.92 7.39 -4.14
N HIS A 45 -2.15 6.26 -4.78
CA HIS A 45 -3.20 6.14 -5.79
C HIS A 45 -4.60 6.13 -5.15
N ASP A 46 -4.92 5.16 -4.30
CA ASP A 46 -6.30 4.95 -3.83
C ASP A 46 -6.72 5.93 -2.73
N TYR A 47 -5.79 6.35 -1.86
CA TYR A 47 -6.12 7.21 -0.71
C TYR A 47 -6.04 8.72 -1.04
N PHE A 48 -5.33 9.12 -2.09
CA PHE A 48 -5.16 10.53 -2.45
C PHE A 48 -5.87 10.95 -3.75
N LEU A 49 -6.30 10.04 -4.63
CA LEU A 49 -7.02 10.42 -5.85
C LEU A 49 -8.40 11.06 -5.56
N GLU A 50 -9.12 10.63 -4.51
CA GLU A 50 -10.40 11.27 -4.15
C GLU A 50 -10.23 12.64 -3.48
N ALA A 51 -9.09 12.90 -2.82
CA ALA A 51 -8.84 14.17 -2.14
C ALA A 51 -8.63 15.35 -3.13
N ILE A 52 -8.29 15.06 -4.39
CA ILE A 52 -8.07 16.07 -5.43
C ILE A 52 -9.35 16.29 -6.27
N ALA A 53 -10.25 15.30 -6.33
CA ALA A 53 -11.51 15.40 -7.07
C ALA A 53 -12.58 16.25 -6.36
N SER A 54 -12.55 16.33 -5.02
CA SER A 54 -13.57 17.05 -4.23
C SER A 54 -13.42 18.58 -4.20
N LYS A 55 -12.38 19.18 -4.79
CA LYS A 55 -12.16 20.65 -4.78
C LYS A 55 -12.46 21.36 -6.11
N ARG A 56 -13.14 20.71 -7.07
CA ARG A 56 -13.58 21.34 -8.32
C ARG A 56 -15.11 21.45 -8.47
N SER A 57 -15.84 21.49 -7.36
CA SER A 57 -17.29 21.72 -7.39
C SER A 57 -17.74 22.54 -6.19
N THR A 58 -17.26 23.78 -6.09
CA THR A 58 -18.04 24.83 -5.43
C THR A 58 -17.77 26.12 -6.18
N THR A 59 -18.86 26.66 -6.71
CA THR A 59 -19.06 27.99 -7.27
C THR A 59 -18.47 29.10 -6.40
#